data_AF-A0A8S9YWV9-F1
#
_entry.id   AF-A0A8S9YWV9-F1
#
_cell.length_a   1.000
_cell.length_b   1.000
_cell.length_c   1.000
_cell.angle_alpha   90.00
_cell.angle_beta   90.00
_cell.angle_gamma   90.00
#
_symmetry.space_group_name_H-M   'P 1'
#
loop_
_entity.id
_entity.type
_entity.pdbx_description
1 polymer ?
#
loop_
_entity_poly.entity_id
_entity_poly.type
_entity_poly.pdbx_seq_one_letter_code
_entity_poly.pdbx_strand_id
1 'polypeptide(L)'
;MSTCNILFSNSHSLSFWLRDDNLPELQARILIEDAEKHRSIFHKLDKWSLVLYNTLHSFWFRRLFEVAICLLFLLPFFEWPSSLTVNSNIMLNPQRPKLPCGVTESIEFVCFLVIVAESTLLK
;
A
#
# COMPACT_ATOMS: atom_id res chain seq x y z
N MET A 1 -13.05 13.25 4.25
CA MET A 1 -12.42 13.98 3.12
C MET A 1 -11.28 14.84 3.66
N SER A 2 -10.16 14.25 4.11
CA SER A 2 -9.12 15.01 4.85
C SER A 2 -7.69 14.45 4.82
N THR A 3 -7.27 13.70 3.79
CA THR A 3 -5.90 13.12 3.79
C THR A 3 -5.09 13.25 2.49
N CYS A 4 -5.60 13.90 1.44
CA CYS A 4 -4.85 14.03 0.18
C CYS A 4 -3.71 15.06 0.17
N ASN A 5 -3.62 15.99 1.13
CA ASN A 5 -2.72 17.15 0.99
C ASN A 5 -1.35 17.06 1.68
N ILE A 6 -1.03 16.00 2.42
CA ILE A 6 0.21 16.00 3.21
C ILE A 6 1.40 15.41 2.45
N LEU A 7 1.20 14.67 1.36
CA LEU A 7 2.31 13.94 0.74
C LEU A 7 3.10 14.71 -0.34
N PHE A 8 2.67 15.91 -0.72
CA PHE A 8 3.43 16.77 -1.64
C PHE A 8 3.97 18.05 -0.99
N SER A 9 3.59 18.30 0.27
CA SER A 9 4.10 19.44 1.04
C SER A 9 5.08 18.93 2.09
N ASN A 10 6.33 19.34 1.92
CA ASN A 10 7.29 19.58 2.99
C ASN A 10 8.13 18.41 3.56
N SER A 11 9.24 18.15 2.89
CA SER A 11 10.52 17.86 3.58
C SER A 11 10.83 18.85 4.72
N HIS A 12 10.34 20.09 4.62
CA HIS A 12 10.40 21.14 5.65
C HIS A 12 9.56 20.86 6.92
N SER A 13 8.49 20.07 6.81
CA SER A 13 7.56 19.71 7.90
C SER A 13 8.12 18.52 8.64
N LEU A 14 8.69 17.55 7.91
CA LEU A 14 9.45 16.46 8.52
C LEU A 14 10.62 17.02 9.36
N SER A 15 11.39 17.98 8.84
CA SER A 15 12.43 18.65 9.65
C SER A 15 11.88 19.42 10.85
N PHE A 16 10.63 19.92 10.78
CA PHE A 16 9.96 20.60 11.88
C PHE A 16 9.51 19.63 12.98
N TRP A 17 8.96 18.47 12.61
CA TRP A 17 8.57 17.40 13.54
C TRP A 17 9.75 16.58 14.07
N LEU A 18 10.89 16.58 13.37
CA LEU A 18 12.16 15.97 13.82
C LEU A 18 12.87 16.79 14.91
N ARG A 19 12.34 17.95 15.30
CA ARG A 19 12.84 18.73 16.43
C ARG A 19 12.30 18.17 17.75
N ASP A 20 13.20 17.89 18.68
CA ASP A 20 12.91 17.24 19.97
C ASP A 20 11.84 17.96 20.81
N ASP A 21 11.75 19.29 20.67
CA ASP A 21 10.80 20.14 21.40
C ASP A 21 9.33 19.84 21.04
N ASN A 22 9.05 19.24 19.87
CA ASN A 22 7.70 18.99 19.35
C ASN A 22 7.25 17.52 19.49
N LEU A 23 8.07 16.65 20.09
CA LEU A 23 7.73 15.24 20.31
C LEU A 23 6.39 15.00 21.05
N PRO A 24 6.08 15.70 22.16
CA PRO A 24 4.82 15.46 22.87
C PRO A 24 3.59 15.86 22.05
N GLU A 25 3.71 16.90 21.21
CA GLU A 25 2.64 17.32 20.29
C GLU A 25 2.38 16.24 19.22
N LEU A 26 3.44 15.71 18.62
CA LEU A 26 3.35 14.65 17.61
C LEU A 26 2.71 13.38 18.19
N GLN A 27 3.12 13.00 19.40
CA GLN A 27 2.55 11.84 20.10
C GLN A 27 1.06 12.04 20.39
N ALA A 28 0.66 13.21 20.91
CA ALA A 28 -0.74 13.52 21.20
C ALA A 28 -1.60 13.44 19.92
N ARG A 29 -1.12 14.01 18.81
CA ARG A 29 -1.81 13.94 17.51
C ARG A 29 -2.02 12.50 17.06
N ILE A 30 -0.98 11.67 17.13
CA ILE A 30 -1.03 10.26 16.67
C ILE A 30 -2.00 9.45 17.54
N LEU A 31 -2.01 9.65 18.86
CA LEU A 31 -2.94 8.96 19.75
C LEU A 31 -4.41 9.34 19.49
N ILE A 32 -4.69 10.62 19.20
CA ILE A 32 -6.05 11.06 18.84
C ILE A 32 -6.47 10.45 17.51
N GLU A 33 -5.58 10.43 16.52
CA GLU A 33 -5.84 9.84 15.20
C GLU A 33 -6.07 8.31 15.29
N ASP A 34 -5.32 7.62 16.15
CA ASP A 34 -5.51 6.19 16.41
C ASP A 34 -6.82 5.90 17.12
N ALA A 35 -7.25 6.76 18.05
CA ALA A 35 -8.54 6.65 18.71
C ALA A 35 -9.71 6.83 17.73
N GLU A 36 -9.62 7.81 16.82
CA GLU A 36 -10.61 8.03 15.76
C GLU A 36 -10.69 6.84 14.80
N LYS A 37 -9.54 6.23 14.47
CA LYS A 37 -9.44 5.12 13.52
C LYS A 37 -9.54 3.74 14.16
N HIS A 38 -9.90 3.68 15.45
CA HIS A 38 -10.04 2.44 16.24
C HIS A 38 -8.81 1.52 16.16
N ARG A 39 -7.61 2.07 16.32
CA ARG A 39 -6.34 1.31 16.33
C ARG A 39 -5.83 1.06 17.74
N SER A 40 -5.11 -0.04 17.89
CA SER A 40 -4.48 -0.39 19.15
C SER A 40 -3.11 0.31 19.31
N ILE A 41 -2.81 0.72 20.54
CA ILE A 41 -1.61 1.49 20.90
C ILE A 41 -0.51 0.54 21.39
N PHE A 42 -0.02 -0.34 20.50
CA PHE A 42 1.07 -1.28 20.84
C PHE A 42 2.43 -0.88 20.25
N HIS A 43 2.53 0.25 19.56
CA HIS A 43 3.77 0.69 18.91
C HIS A 43 4.67 1.50 19.84
N LYS A 44 5.99 1.44 19.62
CA LYS A 44 6.99 2.22 20.37
C LYS A 44 6.84 3.71 20.04
N LEU A 45 6.74 4.56 21.06
CA LEU A 45 6.62 6.03 20.97
C LEU A 45 8.00 6.71 20.80
N ASP A 46 8.80 6.19 19.87
CA ASP A 46 10.10 6.76 19.52
C ASP A 46 9.95 7.74 18.35
N LYS A 47 10.79 8.78 18.27
CA LYS A 47 10.68 9.83 17.22
C LYS A 47 10.66 9.23 15.81
N TRP A 48 11.61 8.33 15.55
CA TRP A 48 11.75 7.65 14.26
C TRP A 48 10.61 6.66 14.00
N SER A 49 10.15 5.97 15.04
CA SER A 49 9.03 5.03 14.97
C SER A 49 7.73 5.75 14.60
N LEU A 50 7.45 6.90 15.21
CA LEU A 50 6.27 7.73 14.94
C LEU A 50 6.28 8.34 13.53
N VAL A 51 7.45 8.80 13.06
CA VAL A 51 7.61 9.32 11.70
C VAL A 51 7.40 8.21 10.66
N LEU A 52 7.98 7.03 10.89
CA LEU A 52 7.79 5.87 10.02
C LEU A 52 6.32 5.42 10.02
N TYR A 53 5.69 5.34 11.20
CA TYR A 53 4.28 5.01 11.35
C TYR A 53 3.39 5.97 10.55
N ASN A 54 3.59 7.28 10.69
CA ASN A 54 2.83 8.29 9.95
C ASN A 54 3.06 8.21 8.43
N THR A 55 4.28 7.88 8.00
CA THR A 55 4.64 7.74 6.58
C THR A 55 3.99 6.50 5.97
N LEU A 56 4.07 5.35 6.65
CA LEU A 56 3.42 4.11 6.24
C LEU A 56 1.90 4.23 6.25
N HIS A 57 1.36 5.01 7.19
CA HIS A 57 -0.07 5.25 7.24
C HIS A 57 -0.55 6.39 6.33
N SER A 58 0.33 6.94 5.51
CA SER A 58 -0.04 8.00 4.58
C SER A 58 -1.06 7.52 3.54
N PHE A 59 -1.86 8.47 3.03
CA PHE A 59 -2.88 8.17 2.03
C PHE A 59 -2.31 7.45 0.81
N TRP A 60 -1.16 7.90 0.30
CA TRP A 60 -0.59 7.32 -0.92
C TRP A 60 0.02 5.94 -0.69
N PHE A 61 0.68 5.71 0.45
CA PHE A 61 1.20 4.37 0.76
C PHE A 61 0.06 3.36 0.90
N ARG A 62 -1.02 3.75 1.58
CA ARG A 62 -2.23 2.93 1.70
C ARG A 62 -2.89 2.66 0.34
N ARG A 63 -2.94 3.66 -0.55
CA ARG A 63 -3.46 3.50 -1.92
C ARG A 63 -2.57 2.62 -2.78
N LEU A 64 -1.25 2.73 -2.67
CA LEU A 64 -0.30 1.89 -3.38
C LEU A 64 -0.50 0.41 -3.00
N PHE A 65 -0.65 0.13 -1.70
CA PHE A 65 -0.91 -1.22 -1.22
C PHE A 65 -2.26 -1.76 -1.70
N GLU A 66 -3.33 -0.95 -1.64
CA GLU A 66 -4.64 -1.31 -2.17
C GLU A 66 -4.58 -1.64 -3.67
N VAL A 67 -3.86 -0.82 -4.46
CA VAL A 67 -3.64 -1.05 -5.89
C VAL A 67 -2.84 -2.33 -6.14
N ALA A 68 -1.79 -2.61 -5.35
CA ALA A 68 -0.99 -3.83 -5.49
C ALA A 68 -1.84 -5.08 -5.25
N ILE A 69 -2.71 -5.08 -4.23
CA ILE A 69 -3.65 -6.19 -3.98
C ILE A 69 -4.63 -6.32 -5.15
N CYS A 70 -5.24 -5.22 -5.61
CA CYS A 70 -6.13 -5.26 -6.77
C CYS A 70 -5.45 -5.83 -8.01
N LEU A 71 -4.18 -5.48 -8.26
CA LEU A 71 -3.38 -6.02 -9.35
C LEU A 71 -3.16 -7.52 -9.22
N LEU A 72 -2.84 -8.03 -8.03
CA LEU A 72 -2.71 -9.49 -7.79
C LEU A 72 -4.02 -10.25 -8.06
N PHE A 73 -5.17 -9.67 -7.73
CA PHE A 73 -6.45 -10.29 -8.08
C PHE A 73 -6.79 -10.17 -9.57
N LEU A 74 -6.28 -9.14 -10.25
CA LEU A 74 -6.53 -8.91 -11.68
C LEU A 74 -5.59 -9.74 -12.57
N LEU A 75 -4.35 -10.00 -12.15
CA LEU A 75 -3.34 -10.71 -12.93
C LEU A 75 -3.79 -12.09 -13.44
N PRO A 76 -4.45 -12.95 -12.63
CA PRO A 76 -4.92 -14.26 -13.05
C PRO A 76 -5.91 -14.23 -14.23
N PHE A 77 -6.57 -13.10 -14.49
CA PHE A 77 -7.44 -12.98 -15.67
C PHE A 77 -6.64 -12.95 -16.98
N PHE A 78 -5.40 -12.48 -16.93
CA PHE A 78 -4.49 -12.34 -18.07
C PHE A 78 -3.56 -13.53 -18.26
N GLU A 79 -3.24 -14.26 -17.19
CA GLU A 79 -2.39 -15.45 -17.26
C GLU A 79 -3.09 -16.64 -17.91
N TRP A 80 -2.34 -17.68 -18.26
CA TRP A 80 -2.91 -18.89 -18.85
C TRP A 80 -3.38 -19.85 -17.74
N PRO A 81 -4.63 -20.37 -17.77
CA PRO A 81 -5.67 -20.17 -18.78
C PRO A 81 -6.43 -18.83 -18.59
N SER A 82 -6.41 -17.96 -19.61
CA SER A 82 -7.02 -16.63 -19.47
C SER A 82 -8.53 -16.75 -19.35
N SER A 83 -9.11 -16.11 -18.33
CA SER A 83 -10.56 -16.08 -18.09
C SER A 83 -11.28 -15.07 -19.00
N LEU A 84 -10.52 -14.23 -19.72
CA LEU A 84 -11.01 -13.31 -20.75
C LEU A 84 -11.36 -14.07 -22.04
N THR A 85 -12.46 -14.80 -22.02
CA THR A 85 -13.01 -15.45 -23.22
C THR A 85 -14.46 -14.98 -23.41
N VAL A 86 -14.81 -14.49 -24.60
CA VAL A 86 -16.18 -14.00 -24.90
C VAL A 86 -17.24 -15.09 -24.69
N ASN A 87 -16.84 -16.35 -24.86
CA ASN A 87 -17.70 -17.50 -24.69
C ASN A 87 -16.98 -18.54 -23.82
N SER A 88 -17.66 -19.06 -22.80
CA SER A 88 -17.17 -20.13 -21.93
C SER A 88 -17.48 -21.53 -22.48
N ASN A 89 -18.13 -21.61 -23.64
CA ASN A 89 -18.49 -22.87 -24.27
C ASN A 89 -17.25 -23.61 -24.80
N ILE A 90 -16.97 -24.78 -24.23
CA ILE A 90 -15.82 -25.64 -24.59
C ILE A 90 -15.84 -26.04 -26.08
N MET A 91 -17.03 -26.11 -26.69
CA MET A 91 -17.23 -26.47 -28.09
C MET A 91 -16.75 -25.38 -29.07
N LEU A 92 -16.81 -24.12 -28.66
CA LEU A 92 -16.36 -22.95 -29.41
C LEU A 92 -15.15 -22.41 -28.64
N ASN A 93 -13.96 -22.97 -28.86
CA ASN A 93 -12.73 -22.52 -28.20
C ASN A 93 -12.06 -21.41 -29.04
N PRO A 94 -12.39 -20.12 -28.85
CA PRO A 94 -11.69 -19.05 -29.56
C PRO A 94 -10.23 -18.98 -29.10
N GLN A 95 -9.37 -18.58 -30.03
CA GLN A 95 -7.95 -18.42 -29.78
C GLN A 95 -7.71 -17.34 -28.73
N ARG A 96 -7.25 -17.76 -27.54
CA ARG A 96 -6.99 -16.84 -26.42
C ARG A 96 -5.75 -15.99 -26.71
N PRO A 97 -5.78 -14.69 -26.41
CA PRO A 97 -4.59 -13.84 -26.52
C PRO A 97 -3.52 -14.36 -25.54
N LYS A 98 -2.34 -14.70 -26.06
CA LYS A 98 -1.20 -15.14 -25.26
C LYS A 98 -0.32 -13.93 -24.95
N LEU A 99 -0.30 -13.52 -23.68
CA LEU A 99 0.67 -12.56 -23.19
C LEU A 99 2.01 -13.28 -22.95
N PRO A 100 3.16 -12.61 -23.15
CA PRO A 100 4.45 -13.17 -22.81
C PRO A 100 4.55 -13.41 -21.30
N CYS A 101 4.97 -14.62 -20.90
CA CYS A 101 5.03 -15.05 -19.50
C CYS A 101 5.82 -14.11 -18.59
N GLY A 102 6.94 -13.56 -19.07
CA GLY A 102 7.82 -12.74 -18.24
C GLY A 102 7.21 -11.40 -17.80
N VAL A 103 6.21 -10.87 -18.53
CA VAL A 103 5.58 -9.60 -18.15
C VAL A 103 4.67 -9.80 -16.95
N THR A 104 3.82 -10.84 -16.96
CA THR A 104 2.90 -11.09 -15.83
C THR A 104 3.68 -11.50 -14.59
N GLU A 105 4.67 -12.38 -14.73
CA GLU A 105 5.55 -12.81 -13.63
C GLU A 105 6.28 -11.62 -12.98
N SER A 106 6.80 -10.68 -13.78
CA SER A 106 7.48 -9.49 -13.24
C SER A 106 6.55 -8.57 -12.45
N ILE A 107 5.32 -8.39 -12.91
CA ILE A 107 4.33 -7.53 -12.24
C ILE A 107 3.87 -8.18 -10.94
N GLU A 108 3.63 -9.49 -10.96
CA GLU A 108 3.30 -10.27 -9.76
C GLU A 108 4.41 -10.15 -8.72
N PHE A 109 5.66 -10.33 -9.13
CA PHE A 109 6.82 -10.25 -8.26
C PHE A 109 6.95 -8.86 -7.61
N VAL A 110 6.77 -7.78 -8.37
CA VAL A 110 6.79 -6.42 -7.84
C VAL A 110 5.65 -6.18 -6.84
N CYS A 111 4.43 -6.63 -7.14
CA CYS A 111 3.29 -6.50 -6.22
C CYS A 111 3.53 -7.28 -4.93
N PHE A 112 4.07 -8.50 -5.03
CA PHE A 112 4.44 -9.32 -3.89
C PHE A 112 5.50 -8.64 -3.02
N LEU A 113 6.53 -8.04 -3.63
CA LEU A 113 7.58 -7.32 -2.92
C LEU A 113 7.02 -6.13 -2.13
N VAL A 114 6.08 -5.37 -2.70
CA VAL A 114 5.39 -4.27 -2.01
C VAL A 114 4.63 -4.77 -0.77
N ILE A 115 3.93 -5.90 -0.89
CA ILE A 115 3.18 -6.49 0.24
C ILE A 115 4.14 -7.02 1.31
N VAL A 116 5.22 -7.69 0.91
CA VAL A 116 6.24 -8.18 1.85
C VAL A 116 6.90 -7.01 2.58
N ALA A 117 7.24 -5.93 1.88
CA ALA A 117 7.82 -4.73 2.49
C ALA A 117 6.86 -4.11 3.51
N GLU A 118 5.57 -4.00 3.19
CA GLU A 118 4.56 -3.52 4.13
C GLU A 118 4.46 -4.42 5.37
N SER A 119 4.37 -5.73 5.17
CA SER A 119 4.25 -6.71 6.26
C SER A 119 5.47 -6.77 7.19
N THR A 120 6.65 -6.44 6.67
CA THR A 120 7.92 -6.43 7.44
C THR A 120 8.13 -5.12 8.18
N LEU A 121 7.63 -4.00 7.65
CA LEU A 121 7.74 -2.68 8.26
C LEU A 121 6.69 -2.43 9.36
N LEU A 122 5.59 -3.19 9.36
CA LEU A 122 4.51 -3.10 10.37
C LEU A 122 4.65 -4.09 11.54
N LYS A 123 5.82 -4.75 11.67
CA LYS A 123 6.07 -5.80 12.65
C LYS A 123 6.81 -5.32 13.89
#